data_AF-A0A4U5WIP3-F1
#
_entry.id   AF-A0A4U5WIP3-F1
#
_cell.length_a   1.000
_cell.length_b   1.000
_cell.length_c   1.000
_cell.angle_alpha   90.00
_cell.angle_beta   90.00
_cell.angle_gamma   90.00
#
_symmetry.space_group_name_H-M   'P 1'
#
loop_
_entity.id
_entity.type
_entity.pdbx_description
1 polymer ?
#
loop_
_entity_poly.entity_id
_entity_poly.type
_entity_poly.pdbx_seq_one_letter_code
_entity_poly.pdbx_strand_id
1 'polypeptide(L)' 'MCPDCEDFARTVLLLGRLALYADMAGADLDFVDAVSSSLAVSLPEPPPGMSADGCDSDGDATCPDDV' A
#
# COMPACT_ATOMS: atom_id res chain seq x y z
N MET A 1 13.22 17.46 -29.00
CA MET A 1 12.44 16.48 -28.21
C MET A 1 11.50 17.28 -27.33
N CYS A 2 10.22 16.94 -27.27
CA CYS A 2 9.19 17.66 -26.51
C CYS A 2 9.06 17.00 -25.13
N PRO A 3 9.54 17.62 -24.03
CA PRO A 3 9.55 16.98 -22.71
C PRO A 3 8.16 16.62 -22.21
N ASP A 4 7.19 17.52 -22.39
CA ASP A 4 5.79 17.29 -21.97
C ASP A 4 5.15 16.12 -22.73
N CYS A 5 5.54 15.94 -24.00
CA CYS A 5 5.06 14.84 -24.83
C CYS A 5 5.61 13.49 -24.34
N GLU A 6 6.85 13.46 -23.88
CA GLU A 6 7.47 12.26 -23.30
C GLU A 6 6.88 11.91 -21.93
N ASP A 7 6.60 12.93 -21.10
CA ASP A 7 5.96 12.76 -19.80
C ASP A 7 4.51 12.30 -19.95
N PHE A 8 3.78 12.85 -20.92
CA PHE A 8 2.43 12.39 -21.25
C PHE A 8 2.45 10.92 -21.70
N ALA A 9 3.33 10.56 -22.64
CA ALA A 9 3.46 9.19 -23.13
C ALA A 9 3.84 8.22 -21.99
N ARG A 10 4.75 8.62 -21.10
CA ARG A 10 5.12 7.84 -19.92
C ARG A 10 3.93 7.65 -18.98
N THR A 11 3.16 8.70 -18.75
CA THR A 11 1.96 8.65 -17.90
C THR A 11 0.92 7.69 -18.47
N VAL A 12 0.61 7.79 -19.76
CA VAL A 12 -0.34 6.88 -20.44
C VAL A 12 0.13 5.43 -20.35
N LEU A 13 1.43 5.17 -20.54
CA LEU A 13 2.01 3.84 -20.42
C LEU A 13 1.86 3.27 -19.00
N LEU A 14 2.14 4.07 -17.97
CA LEU A 14 2.02 3.65 -16.57
C LEU A 14 0.57 3.36 -16.20
N LEU A 15 -0.37 4.22 -16.61
CA LEU A 15 -1.81 3.99 -16.38
C LEU A 15 -2.29 2.71 -17.05
N GLY A 16 -1.86 2.43 -18.29
CA GLY A 16 -2.21 1.18 -18.98
C GLY A 16 -1.68 -0.06 -18.27
N ARG A 17 -0.44 -0.02 -17.77
CA ARG A 17 0.14 -1.12 -16.98
C ARG A 17 -0.58 -1.32 -15.65
N LEU A 18 -0.96 -0.24 -14.98
CA LEU A 18 -1.73 -0.30 -13.75
C LEU A 18 -3.11 -0.93 -13.98
N ALA A 19 -3.79 -0.56 -15.06
CA ALA A 19 -5.09 -1.14 -15.42
C ALA A 19 -4.99 -2.65 -15.70
N LEU A 20 -3.96 -3.09 -16.44
CA LEU A 20 -3.71 -4.52 -16.67
C LEU A 20 -3.34 -5.27 -15.38
N TYR A 21 -2.61 -4.61 -14.48
CA TYR A 21 -2.27 -5.20 -13.19
C TYR A 21 -3.53 -5.44 -12.34
N ALA A 22 -4.40 -4.43 -12.25
CA ALA A 22 -5.63 -4.48 -11.46
C ALA A 22 -6.67 -5.49 -11.97
N ASP A 23 -6.62 -5.86 -13.25
CA ASP A 23 -7.48 -6.91 -13.83
C ASP A 23 -7.07 -8.34 -13.42
N MET A 24 -5.83 -8.53 -12.94
CA MET A 24 -5.36 -9.84 -12.50
C MET A 24 -5.99 -10.24 -11.16
N ALA A 25 -6.46 -11.49 -11.06
CA ALA A 25 -7.02 -12.02 -9.84
C ALA A 25 -5.97 -12.02 -8.71
N GLY A 26 -6.30 -11.37 -7.59
CA GLY A 26 -5.40 -11.31 -6.42
C GLY A 26 -4.30 -10.24 -6.51
N ALA A 27 -4.29 -9.39 -7.53
CA ALA A 27 -3.25 -8.39 -7.75
C ALA A 27 -2.94 -7.54 -6.50
N ASP A 28 -3.97 -7.09 -5.77
CA ASP A 28 -3.77 -6.29 -4.54
C ASP A 28 -3.07 -7.08 -3.43
N LEU A 29 -3.41 -8.37 -3.26
CA LEU A 29 -2.80 -9.22 -2.24
C LEU A 29 -1.36 -9.55 -2.60
N ASP A 30 -1.10 -9.88 -3.86
CA ASP A 30 0.25 -10.14 -4.36
C ASP A 30 1.15 -8.89 -4.25
N PHE A 31 0.58 -7.70 -4.49
CA PHE A 31 1.27 -6.42 -4.27
C PHE A 31 1.67 -6.24 -2.80
N VAL A 32 0.71 -6.44 -1.89
CA VAL A 32 0.93 -6.29 -0.45
C VAL A 32 1.98 -7.28 0.03
N ASP A 33 1.90 -8.55 -0.38
CA ASP A 33 2.90 -9.57 -0.01
C ASP A 33 4.31 -9.16 -0.46
N ALA A 34 4.46 -8.71 -1.71
CA ALA A 34 5.74 -8.32 -2.26
C ALA A 34 6.34 -7.05 -1.62
N VAL A 35 5.51 -6.08 -1.24
CA VAL A 35 5.96 -4.73 -0.84
C VAL A 35 5.96 -4.52 0.68
N SER A 36 5.11 -5.23 1.43
CA SER A 36 4.90 -5.04 2.87
C SER A 36 6.19 -5.07 3.69
N SER A 37 7.06 -6.07 3.48
CA SER A 37 8.31 -6.19 4.23
C SER A 37 9.25 -5.00 3.99
N SER A 38 9.34 -4.53 2.74
CA SER A 38 10.20 -3.38 2.41
C SER A 38 9.66 -2.09 3.02
N LEU A 39 8.34 -1.92 3.05
CA LEU A 39 7.70 -0.79 3.73
C LEU A 39 7.87 -0.86 5.24
N ALA A 40 7.64 -2.03 5.85
CA ALA A 40 7.77 -2.22 7.29
C ALA A 40 9.16 -1.83 7.81
N VAL A 41 10.22 -2.15 7.06
CA VAL A 41 11.60 -1.77 7.41
C VAL A 41 11.87 -0.27 7.20
N SER A 42 11.13 0.38 6.31
CA SER A 42 11.31 1.80 5.98
C SER A 42 10.52 2.73 6.91
N LEU A 43 9.53 2.19 7.63
CA LEU A 43 8.73 2.97 8.57
C LEU A 43 9.53 3.25 9.85
N PRO A 44 9.32 4.42 10.49
CA PRO A 44 9.87 4.69 11.81
C PRO A 44 9.43 3.63 12.82
N GLU A 45 10.28 3.39 13.83
CA GLU A 45 9.93 2.54 14.97
C GLU A 45 8.59 3.02 15.58
N PRO A 46 7.60 2.12 15.74
CA PRO A 46 6.33 2.50 16.35
C PRO A 46 6.55 2.91 17.82
N PRO A 47 5.70 3.80 18.35
CA PRO A 47 5.77 4.18 19.76
C PRO A 47 5.57 2.94 20.67
N PRO A 48 6.24 2.90 21.83
CA PRO A 48 6.10 1.80 22.77
C PRO A 48 4.64 1.65 23.20
N GLY A 49 4.10 0.43 23.10
CA GLY A 49 2.69 0.11 23.37
C GLY A 49 1.82 -0.10 22.13
N MET A 50 2.29 0.29 20.94
CA MET A 50 1.64 -0.03 19.66
C MET A 50 2.14 -1.39 19.17
N SER A 51 1.59 -2.49 19.69
CA SER A 51 1.78 -3.80 19.05
C SER A 51 1.02 -3.83 17.72
N ALA A 52 1.66 -4.38 16.68
CA ALA A 52 1.06 -4.55 15.35
C ALA A 52 -0.14 -5.53 15.34
N ASP A 53 -0.31 -6.31 16.42
CA ASP A 53 -1.50 -7.10 16.69
C ASP A 53 -2.49 -6.26 17.52
N GLY A 54 -3.60 -5.80 16.93
CA GLY A 54 -4.63 -5.18 17.77
C GLY A 54 -5.71 -4.34 17.12
N CYS A 55 -5.84 -4.29 15.80
CA CYS A 55 -7.03 -3.73 15.16
C CYS A 55 -7.31 -4.49 13.86
N ASP A 56 -7.79 -5.74 13.99
CA ASP A 56 -8.54 -6.36 12.91
C ASP A 56 -9.72 -5.44 12.62
N SER A 57 -9.71 -4.80 11.45
CA SER A 57 -10.82 -3.97 10.96
C SER A 57 -11.95 -4.87 10.48
N ASP A 58 -12.46 -5.72 11.36
CA ASP A 58 -13.75 -6.40 11.20
C ASP A 58 -14.63 -6.04 12.41
N GLY A 59 -15.00 -4.76 12.45
CA GLY A 59 -16.25 -4.30 13.05
C GLY A 59 -16.47 -4.56 14.54
N ASP A 60 -15.67 -3.96 15.42
CA ASP A 60 -16.15 -3.32 16.66
C ASP A 60 -14.99 -2.54 17.28
N ALA A 61 -15.08 -1.22 17.28
CA ALA A 61 -14.06 -0.36 17.86
C ALA A 61 -14.27 -0.29 19.38
N THR A 62 -13.57 -1.13 20.13
CA THR A 62 -13.28 -0.88 21.54
C THR A 62 -11.80 -1.12 21.83
N CYS A 63 -10.95 -0.14 21.49
CA CYS A 63 -9.65 -0.03 22.12
C CYS A 63 -9.90 0.28 23.62
N PRO A 64 -9.38 -0.51 24.57
CA PRO A 64 -9.64 -0.26 25.98
C PRO A 64 -8.95 1.04 26.42
N ASP A 65 -9.72 1.92 27.07
CA ASP A 65 -9.20 3.06 27.84
C ASP A 65 -8.30 2.53 28.97
N ASP A 66 -7.01 2.89 28.93
CA ASP A 66 -6.10 2.69 30.07
C ASP A 66 -6.50 3.62 31.23
N VAL A 67 -6.75 3.03 32.40
CA VAL A 67 -6.91 3.68 33.71
C VAL A 67 -5.67 3.47 34.58
#